data_AF-A0A836D0V6-F1
#
_entry.id   AF-A0A836D0V6-F1
#
_cell.length_a   1.000
_cell.length_b   1.000
_cell.length_c   1.000
_cell.angle_alpha   90.00
_cell.angle_beta   90.00
_cell.angle_gamma   90.00
#
_symmetry.space_group_name_H-M   'P 1'
#
loop_
_entity.id
_entity.type
_entity.pdbx_description
1 polymer ?
#
loop_
_entity_poly.entity_id
_entity_poly.type
_entity_poly.pdbx_seq_one_letter_code
_entity_poly.pdbx_strand_id
1 'polypeptide(L)'
;MLSCAGANRLQTGMCGAFGKPQGTVARIHIGQVIMSIHTKLQNKDHVIEALCWAKFKFPSCQNIHISKKWGFTKFNTNEFENLVAEKRLIPDGCGVNYISNHGPLDKWRALHS
;
A
#
# COMPACT_ATOMS: atom_id res chain seq x y z
N MET A 1 -23.35 26.89 0.80
CA MET A 1 -24.68 27.39 1.24
C MET A 1 -24.43 28.42 2.32
N LEU A 2 -25.04 29.60 2.24
CA LEU A 2 -24.81 30.67 3.20
C LEU A 2 -25.67 30.42 4.46
N SER A 3 -25.04 30.27 5.62
CA SER A 3 -25.72 30.19 6.92
C SER A 3 -25.86 31.60 7.51
N CYS A 4 -26.63 32.47 6.88
CA CYS A 4 -26.87 33.84 7.37
C CYS A 4 -28.33 34.28 7.17
N ALA A 5 -28.82 35.20 8.01
CA ALA A 5 -30.13 35.81 7.83
C ALA A 5 -30.21 36.51 6.46
N GLY A 6 -31.33 36.33 5.75
CA GLY A 6 -31.49 36.87 4.40
C GLY A 6 -30.72 36.13 3.30
N ALA A 7 -30.21 34.91 3.54
CA ALA A 7 -29.54 34.09 2.52
C ALA A 7 -30.34 33.94 1.22
N ASN A 8 -31.68 33.94 1.30
CA ASN A 8 -32.57 33.90 0.13
C ASN A 8 -32.38 35.07 -0.85
N ARG A 9 -31.78 36.19 -0.41
CA ARG A 9 -31.52 37.37 -1.25
C ARG A 9 -30.12 37.34 -1.89
N LEU A 10 -29.20 36.52 -1.38
CA LEU A 10 -27.79 36.50 -1.77
C LEU A 10 -27.36 35.18 -2.40
N GLN A 11 -27.99 34.08 -2.01
CA GLN A 11 -27.69 32.75 -2.52
C GLN A 11 -28.57 32.45 -3.72
N THR A 12 -27.97 31.93 -4.79
CA THR A 12 -28.66 31.50 -6.02
C THR A 12 -29.40 30.16 -5.88
N GLY A 13 -29.54 29.63 -4.66
CA GLY A 13 -30.07 28.29 -4.42
C GLY A 13 -29.27 27.22 -5.18
N MET A 14 -29.96 26.48 -6.04
CA MET A 14 -29.40 25.42 -6.89
C MET A 14 -28.98 25.90 -8.29
N CYS A 15 -29.20 27.17 -8.64
CA CYS A 15 -28.79 27.71 -9.93
C CYS A 15 -27.25 27.82 -9.98
N GLY A 16 -26.63 27.17 -10.97
CA GLY A 16 -25.17 27.18 -11.15
C GLY A 16 -24.41 26.37 -10.08
N ALA A 17 -25.01 25.30 -9.54
CA ALA A 17 -24.49 24.55 -8.40
C ALA A 17 -23.25 23.67 -8.66
N PHE A 18 -22.46 23.95 -9.70
CA PHE A 18 -21.18 23.26 -9.88
C PHE A 18 -20.22 23.68 -8.76
N GLY A 19 -19.78 22.69 -7.97
CA GLY A 19 -18.97 22.92 -6.79
C GLY A 19 -17.58 23.45 -7.12
N LYS A 20 -17.00 24.23 -6.20
CA LYS A 20 -15.57 24.52 -6.19
C LYS A 20 -14.81 23.33 -5.57
N PRO A 21 -13.57 23.06 -5.99
CA PRO A 21 -12.77 22.01 -5.37
C PRO A 21 -12.43 22.37 -3.92
N GLN A 22 -12.70 21.46 -2.98
CA GLN A 22 -12.46 21.65 -1.54
C GLN A 22 -11.38 20.71 -0.98
N GLY A 23 -11.18 19.54 -1.60
CA GLY A 23 -10.21 18.54 -1.12
C GLY A 23 -10.08 17.36 -2.08
N THR A 24 -9.17 16.44 -1.74
CA THR A 24 -8.89 15.22 -2.50
C THR A 24 -9.42 13.98 -1.78
N VAL A 25 -9.78 12.95 -2.54
CA VAL A 25 -10.23 11.67 -2.01
C VAL A 25 -9.52 10.51 -2.73
N ALA A 26 -9.26 9.43 -2.02
CA ALA A 26 -8.81 8.17 -2.60
C ALA A 26 -10.03 7.29 -2.94
N ARG A 27 -10.08 6.77 -4.18
CA ARG A 27 -11.09 5.77 -4.58
C ARG A 27 -10.53 4.38 -4.31
N ILE A 28 -11.30 3.56 -3.60
CA ILE A 28 -10.87 2.23 -3.13
C ILE A 28 -11.90 1.20 -3.60
N HIS A 29 -11.40 0.08 -4.14
CA HIS A 29 -12.22 -1.08 -4.50
C HIS A 29 -12.26 -2.12 -3.37
N ILE A 30 -13.24 -3.02 -3.42
CA ILE A 30 -13.34 -4.12 -2.46
C ILE A 30 -12.08 -5.00 -2.55
N GLY A 31 -11.44 -5.27 -1.42
CA GLY A 31 -10.22 -6.07 -1.35
C GLY A 31 -8.92 -5.31 -1.70
N GLN A 32 -8.99 -4.03 -2.04
CA GLN A 32 -7.80 -3.21 -2.25
C GLN A 32 -7.11 -2.90 -0.92
N VAL A 33 -5.78 -3.05 -0.89
CA VAL A 33 -4.97 -2.75 0.29
C VAL A 33 -4.87 -1.24 0.49
N ILE A 34 -5.24 -0.76 1.69
CA ILE A 34 -5.19 0.67 2.05
C ILE A 34 -3.86 1.00 2.74
N MET A 35 -3.47 0.18 3.71
CA MET A 35 -2.23 0.33 4.47
C MET A 35 -1.53 -1.02 4.59
N SER A 36 -0.20 -1.00 4.52
CA SER A 36 0.65 -2.19 4.69
C SER A 36 1.83 -1.86 5.58
N ILE A 37 2.17 -2.77 6.49
CA ILE A 37 3.27 -2.61 7.45
C ILE A 37 4.17 -3.83 7.34
N HIS A 38 5.49 -3.60 7.28
CA HIS A 38 6.50 -4.64 7.36
C HIS A 38 7.31 -4.50 8.65
N THR A 39 7.32 -5.55 9.48
CA THR A 39 8.06 -5.59 10.74
C THR A 39 8.70 -6.95 10.96
N LYS A 40 9.58 -7.04 11.95
CA LYS A 40 10.06 -8.32 12.50
C LYS A 40 8.90 -9.10 13.13
N LEU A 41 9.06 -10.43 13.19
CA LEU A 41 8.04 -11.35 13.70
C LEU A 41 7.67 -11.08 15.17
N GLN A 42 8.62 -10.57 15.97
CA GLN A 42 8.44 -10.24 17.38
C GLN A 42 7.34 -9.19 17.63
N ASN A 43 7.12 -8.27 16.68
CA ASN A 43 6.20 -7.15 16.85
C ASN A 43 4.82 -7.42 16.25
N LYS A 44 4.55 -8.66 15.84
CA LYS A 44 3.33 -9.03 15.10
C LYS A 44 2.06 -8.60 15.83
N ASP A 45 1.94 -8.91 17.12
CA ASP A 45 0.71 -8.68 17.86
C ASP A 45 0.45 -7.18 18.07
N HIS A 46 1.51 -6.41 18.31
CA HIS A 46 1.44 -4.95 18.40
C HIS A 46 0.98 -4.31 17.08
N VAL A 47 1.41 -4.83 15.93
CA VAL A 47 0.98 -4.32 14.63
C VAL A 47 -0.49 -4.63 14.37
N ILE A 48 -0.97 -5.82 14.77
CA ILE A 48 -2.38 -6.20 14.64
C ILE A 48 -3.25 -5.25 15.48
N GLU A 49 -2.85 -4.95 16.71
CA GLU A 49 -3.56 -4.01 17.57
C GLU A 49 -3.58 -2.58 16.98
N ALA A 50 -2.44 -2.10 16.48
CA ALA A 50 -2.36 -0.79 15.84
C ALA A 50 -3.27 -0.68 14.60
N LEU A 51 -3.35 -1.73 13.77
CA LEU A 51 -4.25 -1.78 12.62
C LEU A 51 -5.72 -1.87 13.06
N CYS A 52 -6.01 -2.55 14.18
CA CYS A 52 -7.34 -2.54 14.80
C CYS A 52 -7.77 -1.14 15.23
N TRP A 53 -6.84 -0.31 15.70
CA TRP A 53 -7.15 1.08 16.06
C TRP A 53 -7.33 1.95 14.81
N ALA A 54 -6.47 1.75 13.81
CA ALA A 54 -6.51 2.52 12.58
C ALA A 54 -7.80 2.26 11.78
N LYS A 55 -8.34 1.04 11.76
CA LYS A 55 -9.59 0.75 11.03
C LYS A 55 -10.79 1.54 11.56
N PHE A 56 -10.81 1.94 12.84
CA PHE A 56 -11.90 2.78 13.38
C PHE A 56 -11.94 4.19 12.77
N LYS A 57 -10.84 4.63 12.13
CA LYS A 57 -10.78 5.93 11.44
C LYS A 57 -11.26 5.84 9.99
N PHE A 58 -11.42 4.63 9.46
CA PHE A 58 -11.95 4.43 8.12
C PHE A 58 -13.44 4.10 8.17
N PRO A 59 -14.21 4.56 7.17
CA PRO A 59 -15.59 4.12 7.03
C PRO A 59 -15.64 2.63 6.67
N SER A 60 -16.75 1.98 7.00
CA SER A 60 -17.03 0.57 6.72
C SER A 60 -16.18 -0.44 7.51
N CYS A 61 -16.43 -1.72 7.28
CA CYS A 61 -15.69 -2.83 7.86
C CYS A 61 -14.39 -3.07 7.08
N GLN A 62 -13.25 -2.86 7.74
CA GLN A 62 -11.94 -3.20 7.19
C GLN A 62 -11.41 -4.49 7.79
N ASN A 63 -10.79 -5.32 6.95
CA ASN A 63 -10.20 -6.59 7.35
C ASN A 63 -8.68 -6.46 7.46
N ILE A 64 -8.13 -7.03 8.53
CA ILE A 64 -6.68 -7.11 8.74
C ILE A 64 -6.22 -8.48 8.25
N HIS A 65 -5.25 -8.49 7.34
CA HIS A 65 -4.73 -9.71 6.75
C HIS A 65 -3.21 -9.80 6.95
N ILE A 66 -2.74 -10.97 7.35
CA ILE A 66 -1.31 -11.27 7.43
C ILE A 66 -0.89 -11.88 6.10
N SER A 67 -0.07 -11.16 5.35
CA SER A 67 0.41 -11.65 4.06
C SER A 67 1.40 -12.80 4.22
N LYS A 68 1.39 -13.75 3.28
CA LYS A 68 2.40 -14.83 3.16
C LYS A 68 3.70 -14.39 2.48
N LYS A 69 3.73 -13.14 2.01
CA LYS A 69 4.84 -12.56 1.26
C LYS A 69 5.95 -12.12 2.19
N TRP A 70 7.17 -12.10 1.67
CA TRP A 70 8.31 -11.52 2.37
C TRP A 70 8.26 -9.99 2.30
N GLY A 71 7.60 -9.38 3.29
CA GLY A 71 7.44 -7.93 3.38
C GLY A 71 6.72 -7.33 2.17
N PHE A 72 7.33 -6.31 1.56
CA PHE A 72 6.76 -5.61 0.40
C PHE A 72 7.21 -6.20 -0.94
N THR A 73 7.79 -7.39 -0.93
CA THR A 73 8.17 -8.10 -2.15
C THR A 73 6.99 -8.89 -2.73
N LYS A 74 7.16 -9.35 -3.97
CA LYS A 74 6.17 -10.21 -4.63
C LYS A 74 6.25 -11.69 -4.22
N PHE A 75 7.35 -12.10 -3.59
CA PHE A 75 7.67 -13.50 -3.29
C PHE A 75 7.08 -13.94 -1.96
N ASN A 76 6.71 -15.21 -1.87
CA ASN A 76 6.37 -15.83 -0.59
C ASN A 76 7.62 -16.02 0.29
N THR A 77 7.45 -16.13 1.61
CA THR A 77 8.58 -16.34 2.54
C THR A 77 9.48 -17.51 2.15
N ASN A 78 8.89 -18.68 1.88
CA ASN A 78 9.65 -19.88 1.52
C ASN A 78 10.40 -19.72 0.18
N GLU A 79 9.77 -19.08 -0.81
CA GLU A 79 10.38 -18.83 -2.12
C GLU A 79 11.52 -17.83 -2.00
N PHE A 80 11.37 -16.81 -1.16
CA PHE A 80 12.38 -15.79 -0.93
C PHE A 80 13.66 -16.41 -0.38
N GLU A 81 13.56 -17.26 0.63
CA GLU A 81 14.71 -17.98 1.21
C GLU A 81 15.44 -18.82 0.16
N ASN A 82 14.69 -19.56 -0.67
CA ASN A 82 15.27 -20.35 -1.77
C ASN A 82 15.98 -19.45 -2.80
N LEU A 83 15.36 -18.34 -3.20
CA LEU A 83 15.95 -17.42 -4.19
C LEU A 83 17.19 -16.68 -3.66
N VAL A 84 17.26 -16.42 -2.35
CA VAL A 84 18.47 -15.92 -1.69
C VAL A 84 19.57 -16.98 -1.69
N ALA A 85 19.24 -18.24 -1.36
CA ALA A 85 20.19 -19.35 -1.39
C ALA A 85 20.74 -19.61 -2.82
N GLU A 86 19.89 -19.48 -3.84
CA GLU A 86 20.27 -19.53 -5.26
C GLU A 86 21.03 -18.28 -5.75
N LYS A 87 21.25 -17.28 -4.89
CA LYS A 87 21.85 -15.97 -5.22
C LYS A 87 21.13 -15.23 -6.37
N ARG A 88 19.83 -15.46 -6.52
CA ARG A 88 18.99 -14.82 -7.57
C ARG A 88 18.38 -13.49 -7.16
N LEU A 89 18.50 -13.12 -5.89
CA LEU A 89 18.04 -11.83 -5.37
C LEU A 89 19.23 -10.96 -5.00
N ILE A 90 19.28 -9.78 -5.60
CA ILE A 90 20.26 -8.73 -5.26
C ILE A 90 19.56 -7.74 -4.34
N PRO A 91 20.14 -7.38 -3.18
CA PRO A 91 19.59 -6.34 -2.32
C PRO A 91 19.62 -4.97 -3.04
N ASP A 92 18.51 -4.25 -3.00
CA ASP A 92 18.37 -2.89 -3.58
C ASP A 92 17.75 -1.95 -2.54
N GLY A 93 18.53 -1.66 -1.49
CA GLY A 93 18.08 -0.89 -0.34
C GLY A 93 16.95 -1.61 0.42
N CYS A 94 15.76 -1.01 0.43
CA CYS A 94 14.57 -1.62 1.04
C CYS A 94 13.97 -2.74 0.19
N GLY A 95 14.29 -2.78 -1.11
CA GLY A 95 13.76 -3.74 -2.07
C GLY A 95 14.74 -4.84 -2.44
N VAL A 96 14.33 -5.68 -3.38
CA VAL A 96 15.18 -6.70 -4.00
C VAL A 96 15.00 -6.68 -5.50
N ASN A 97 16.10 -6.83 -6.21
CA ASN A 97 16.11 -7.03 -7.65
C ASN A 97 16.25 -8.51 -7.97
N TYR A 98 15.34 -9.03 -8.79
CA TYR A 98 15.35 -10.40 -9.24
C TYR A 98 16.22 -10.56 -10.49
N ILE A 99 17.21 -11.44 -10.41
CA ILE A 99 18.05 -11.81 -11.55
C ILE A 99 17.28 -12.83 -12.39
N SER A 100 16.84 -12.41 -13.57
CA SER A 100 16.25 -13.33 -14.54
C SER A 100 17.33 -14.13 -15.27
N ASN A 101 16.95 -15.28 -15.83
CA ASN A 101 17.82 -16.04 -16.74
C ASN A 101 17.95 -15.39 -18.14
N HIS A 102 17.40 -14.19 -18.33
CA HIS A 102 17.42 -13.46 -19.59
C HIS A 102 18.33 -12.24 -19.48
N GLY A 103 19.20 -12.06 -20.49
CA GLY A 103 20.14 -10.95 -20.57
C GLY A 103 21.52 -11.39 -21.07
N PRO A 104 22.48 -10.44 -21.19
CA PRO A 104 23.84 -10.77 -21.62
C PRO A 104 24.53 -11.75 -20.66
N LEU A 105 25.11 -12.82 -21.21
CA LEU A 105 25.80 -13.88 -20.45
C LEU A 105 26.94 -13.35 -19.58
N ASP A 106 27.59 -12.26 -19.99
CA ASP A 106 28.70 -11.66 -19.23
C ASP A 106 28.24 -11.09 -17.89
N LYS A 107 27.06 -10.46 -17.86
CA LYS A 107 26.45 -9.98 -16.61
C LYS A 107 26.06 -11.13 -15.70
N TRP A 108 25.55 -12.23 -16.27
CA TRP A 108 25.21 -13.43 -15.51
C TRP A 108 26.46 -14.08 -14.90
N ARG A 109 27.54 -14.22 -15.69
CA ARG A 109 28.82 -14.78 -15.22
C ARG A 109 29.43 -13.95 -14.08
N ALA A 110 29.43 -12.62 -14.20
CA ALA A 110 29.97 -11.74 -13.16
C ALA A 110 29.24 -11.84 -11.80
N LEU A 111 27.98 -12.29 -11.81
CA LEU A 111 27.18 -12.47 -10.60
C LEU A 111 27.32 -13.87 -9.98
N HIS A 112 27.73 -14.87 -10.78
CA HIS A 112 27.81 -16.28 -10.37
C HIS A 112 29.25 -16.82 -10.25
N SER A 113 30.26 -15.99 -10.54
CA SER A 113 31.66 -16.23 -10.17
C SER A 113 31.86 -16.08 -8.66
#